data_AF-A0A948QL28-F1
#
_entry.id   AF-A0A948QL28-F1
#
_cell.length_a   1.000
_cell.length_b   1.000
_cell.length_c   1.000
_cell.angle_alpha   90.00
_cell.angle_beta   90.00
_cell.angle_gamma   90.00
#
_symmetry.space_group_name_H-M   'P 1'
#
loop_
_entity.id
_entity.type
_entity.pdbx_description
1 polymer ?
#
loop_
_entity_poly.entity_id
_entity_poly.type
_entity_poly.pdbx_seq_one_letter_code
_entity_poly.pdbx_strand_id
1 'polypeptide(L)'
;MNRQTAIKVLKTIVYIGVYGGLLMPLVFIPIVIFPFVFSKLIYFQILIGLTFPAYLALAWAEPQYRPRKSILYMALSAYFVALLLSVIFAADPSRAWWGNQERMNGLFTLLHFFAWLTMAISILKTWEDWKYLLNYQVILGAIMGVVALLQKPFPKLLLFPAAERVGGLLDNPIYQGGYQIFILFFIALLWFKTKNNGWRVWYVFAFTISLMAMFAAGSRGPFMGL
;
A
#
# COMPACT_ATOMS: atom_id res chain seq x y z
N MET A 1 7.58 -4.52 33.05
CA MET A 1 6.54 -3.78 32.29
C MET A 1 5.17 -4.36 32.65
N ASN A 2 4.16 -3.56 32.99
CA ASN A 2 2.83 -4.09 33.29
C ASN A 2 2.12 -4.59 31.99
N ARG A 3 1.14 -5.49 32.11
CA ARG A 3 0.45 -6.11 30.96
C ARG A 3 -0.21 -5.08 30.03
N GLN A 4 -0.81 -4.04 30.60
CA GLN A 4 -1.51 -3.01 29.83
C GLN A 4 -0.54 -2.18 28.97
N THR A 5 0.61 -1.79 29.53
CA THR A 5 1.69 -1.10 28.81
C THR A 5 2.24 -2.00 27.71
N ALA A 6 2.44 -3.29 27.98
CA ALA A 6 2.89 -4.25 26.96
C ALA A 6 1.92 -4.29 25.77
N ILE A 7 0.61 -4.42 26.03
CA ILE A 7 -0.42 -4.43 24.98
C ILE A 7 -0.45 -3.12 24.20
N LYS A 8 -0.31 -1.97 24.89
CA LYS A 8 -0.29 -0.64 24.24
C LYS A 8 0.93 -0.50 23.31
N VAL A 9 2.10 -0.95 23.75
CA VAL A 9 3.32 -0.95 22.93
C VAL A 9 3.14 -1.84 21.71
N LEU A 10 2.69 -3.08 21.88
CA LEU A 10 2.45 -4.00 20.77
C LEU A 10 1.49 -3.40 19.74
N LYS A 11 0.33 -2.87 20.18
CA LYS A 11 -0.61 -2.19 19.29
C LYS A 11 0.04 -1.04 18.52
N THR A 12 0.87 -0.25 19.19
CA THR A 12 1.55 0.89 18.57
C THR A 12 2.48 0.42 17.46
N ILE A 13 3.24 -0.66 17.70
CA ILE A 13 4.11 -1.28 16.68
C ILE A 13 3.29 -1.77 15.48
N VAL A 14 2.15 -2.43 15.73
CA VAL A 14 1.28 -2.90 14.63
C VAL A 14 0.69 -1.72 13.85
N TYR A 15 0.29 -0.63 14.52
CA TYR A 15 -0.14 0.60 13.84
C TYR A 15 0.97 1.22 12.99
N ILE A 16 2.21 1.24 13.46
CA ILE A 16 3.38 1.67 12.67
C ILE A 16 3.52 0.81 11.41
N GLY A 17 3.36 -0.51 11.52
CA GLY A 17 3.40 -1.40 10.36
C GLY A 17 2.28 -1.14 9.36
N VAL A 18 1.05 -0.94 9.84
CA VAL A 18 -0.12 -0.69 8.98
C VAL A 18 -0.02 0.64 8.25
N TYR A 19 0.18 1.74 8.98
CA TYR A 19 0.27 3.09 8.38
C TYR A 19 1.59 3.28 7.62
N GLY A 20 2.70 2.78 8.15
CA GLY A 20 4.00 2.82 7.46
C GLY A 20 3.98 2.04 6.15
N GLY A 21 3.23 0.93 6.06
CA GLY A 21 3.08 0.18 4.82
C GLY A 21 2.52 1.03 3.67
N LEU A 22 1.65 2.01 3.96
CA LEU A 22 1.09 2.92 2.97
C LEU A 22 2.10 3.95 2.44
N LEU A 23 3.21 4.19 3.17
CA LEU A 23 4.31 5.05 2.71
C LEU A 23 5.20 4.38 1.67
N MET A 24 5.04 3.08 1.41
CA MET A 24 5.83 2.31 0.43
C MET A 24 6.02 3.03 -0.93
N PRO A 25 4.99 3.65 -1.56
CA PRO A 25 5.17 4.32 -2.84
C PRO A 25 6.11 5.53 -2.82
N LEU A 26 6.33 6.14 -1.65
CA LEU A 26 7.21 7.31 -1.48
C LEU A 26 8.68 6.94 -1.35
N VAL A 27 8.99 5.66 -1.11
CA VAL A 27 10.37 5.22 -0.84
C VAL A 27 11.14 5.08 -2.15
N PHE A 28 12.32 5.69 -2.17
CA PHE A 28 13.25 5.65 -3.29
C PHE A 28 14.70 5.61 -2.77
N ILE A 29 15.45 4.59 -3.18
CA ILE A 29 16.87 4.44 -2.84
C ILE A 29 17.63 4.42 -4.17
N PRO A 30 18.43 5.45 -4.51
CA PRO A 30 19.02 5.57 -5.85
C PRO A 30 20.18 4.60 -6.14
N ILE A 31 20.78 4.00 -5.10
CA ILE A 31 22.01 3.19 -5.23
C ILE A 31 21.77 1.71 -5.60
N VAL A 32 20.51 1.27 -5.67
CA VAL A 32 20.16 -0.14 -5.92
C VAL A 32 19.76 -0.38 -7.37
N ILE A 33 19.89 -1.64 -7.81
CA ILE A 33 19.39 -2.08 -9.11
C ILE A 33 17.85 -2.12 -9.04
N PHE A 34 17.17 -1.50 -10.02
CA PHE A 34 15.70 -1.30 -10.04
C PHE A 34 15.15 -0.48 -8.85
N PRO A 35 15.58 0.79 -8.68
CA PRO A 35 15.23 1.61 -7.51
C PRO A 35 13.72 1.88 -7.36
N PHE A 36 12.95 1.78 -8.45
CA PHE A 36 11.51 1.99 -8.40
C PHE A 36 10.70 0.80 -7.88
N VAL A 37 11.29 -0.39 -7.88
CA VAL A 37 10.65 -1.62 -7.40
C VAL A 37 11.35 -2.10 -6.13
N PHE A 38 12.67 -2.28 -6.19
CA PHE A 38 13.44 -2.83 -5.09
C PHE A 38 13.32 -1.99 -3.83
N SER A 39 13.55 -0.68 -3.92
CA SER A 39 13.53 0.21 -2.75
C SER A 39 12.20 0.19 -2.00
N LYS A 40 11.10 0.09 -2.75
CA LYS A 40 9.74 0.06 -2.19
C LYS A 40 9.47 -1.25 -1.47
N LEU A 41 9.80 -2.37 -2.13
CA LEU A 41 9.49 -3.69 -1.61
C LEU A 41 10.43 -4.11 -0.48
N ILE A 42 11.72 -3.74 -0.52
CA ILE A 42 12.62 -4.02 0.60
C ILE A 42 12.24 -3.23 1.85
N TYR A 43 11.85 -1.96 1.70
CA TYR A 43 11.30 -1.16 2.80
C TYR A 43 10.07 -1.82 3.40
N PHE A 44 9.13 -2.21 2.56
CA PHE A 44 7.90 -2.86 3.00
C PHE A 44 8.18 -4.19 3.69
N GLN A 45 9.02 -5.05 3.11
CA GLN A 45 9.39 -6.34 3.68
C GLN A 45 10.06 -6.18 5.06
N ILE A 46 11.01 -5.24 5.20
CA ILE A 46 11.67 -4.98 6.49
C ILE A 46 10.65 -4.46 7.52
N LEU A 47 9.82 -3.49 7.15
CA LEU A 47 8.80 -2.93 8.04
C LEU A 47 7.83 -4.02 8.54
N ILE A 48 7.32 -4.85 7.63
CA ILE A 48 6.39 -5.92 7.99
C ILE A 48 7.11 -7.04 8.77
N GLY A 49 8.34 -7.38 8.40
CA GLY A 49 9.15 -8.35 9.13
C GLY A 49 9.42 -7.95 10.59
N LEU A 50 9.55 -6.65 10.88
CA LEU A 50 9.73 -6.14 12.24
C LEU A 50 8.41 -6.01 13.01
N THR A 51 7.30 -5.67 12.33
CA THR A 51 6.02 -5.36 12.98
C THR A 51 5.09 -6.57 13.13
N PHE A 52 5.19 -7.55 12.22
CA PHE A 52 4.35 -8.74 12.25
C PHE A 52 4.58 -9.66 13.46
N PRO A 53 5.83 -9.89 13.95
CA PRO A 53 6.04 -10.62 15.20
C PRO A 53 5.35 -9.96 16.40
N ALA A 54 5.33 -8.62 16.47
CA ALA A 54 4.60 -7.89 17.51
C ALA A 54 3.08 -8.09 17.39
N TYR A 55 2.55 -8.19 16.16
CA TYR A 55 1.16 -8.57 15.94
C TYR A 55 0.86 -9.99 16.43
N LEU A 56 1.73 -10.98 16.14
CA LEU A 56 1.53 -12.35 16.61
C LEU A 56 1.48 -12.40 18.15
N ALA A 57 2.38 -11.69 18.83
CA ALA A 57 2.35 -11.55 20.28
C ALA A 57 1.06 -10.88 20.78
N LEU A 58 0.57 -9.84 20.09
CA LEU A 58 -0.69 -9.16 20.42
C LEU A 58 -1.90 -10.10 20.25
N ALA A 59 -1.98 -10.82 19.13
CA ALA A 59 -3.08 -11.74 18.83
C ALA A 59 -3.09 -12.98 19.75
N TRP A 60 -1.92 -13.37 20.25
CA TRP A 60 -1.78 -14.38 21.29
C TRP A 60 -2.29 -13.87 22.64
N ALA A 61 -1.82 -12.70 23.08
CA ALA A 61 -2.14 -12.12 24.38
C ALA A 61 -3.60 -11.63 24.51
N GLU A 62 -4.18 -11.17 23.40
CA GLU A 62 -5.49 -10.54 23.33
C GLU A 62 -6.29 -11.13 22.16
N PRO A 63 -7.11 -12.18 22.39
CA PRO A 63 -7.84 -12.90 21.34
C PRO A 63 -8.73 -12.02 20.46
N GLN A 64 -9.15 -10.86 20.99
CA GLN A 64 -9.91 -9.87 20.24
C GLN A 64 -9.16 -9.28 19.02
N TYR A 65 -7.82 -9.35 18.95
CA TYR A 65 -7.03 -8.87 17.79
C TYR A 65 -6.68 -10.00 16.81
N ARG A 66 -7.32 -11.17 16.92
CA ARG A 66 -7.21 -12.20 15.89
C ARG A 66 -8.01 -11.79 14.65
N PRO A 67 -7.62 -12.21 13.45
CA PRO A 67 -8.32 -11.83 12.24
C PRO A 67 -9.75 -12.39 12.28
N ARG A 68 -10.73 -11.57 11.92
CA ARG A 68 -12.14 -11.97 11.94
C ARG A 68 -12.36 -13.10 10.95
N LYS A 69 -13.13 -14.12 11.35
CA LYS A 69 -13.59 -15.17 10.42
C LYS A 69 -14.51 -14.53 9.39
N SER A 70 -14.06 -14.47 8.14
CA SER A 70 -14.82 -14.00 6.99
C SER A 70 -14.58 -14.95 5.84
N ILE A 71 -15.62 -15.22 5.04
CA ILE A 71 -15.50 -16.04 3.83
C ILE A 71 -14.40 -15.50 2.92
N LEU A 72 -14.32 -14.16 2.81
CA LEU A 72 -13.28 -13.50 2.02
C LEU A 72 -11.88 -13.77 2.59
N TYR A 73 -11.68 -13.65 3.90
CA TYR A 73 -10.38 -13.90 4.51
C TYR A 73 -9.97 -15.39 4.40
N MET A 74 -10.95 -16.30 4.52
CA MET A 74 -10.71 -17.74 4.32
C MET A 74 -10.35 -18.05 2.86
N ALA A 75 -11.03 -17.45 1.88
CA ALA A 75 -10.71 -17.59 0.47
C ALA A 75 -9.29 -17.07 0.15
N LEU A 76 -8.92 -15.91 0.71
CA LEU A 76 -7.56 -15.37 0.58
C LEU A 76 -6.54 -16.31 1.23
N SER A 77 -6.82 -16.83 2.42
CA SER A 77 -5.95 -17.78 3.11
C SER A 77 -5.75 -19.06 2.28
N ALA A 78 -6.83 -19.60 1.69
CA ALA A 78 -6.78 -20.75 0.80
C ALA A 78 -5.97 -20.47 -0.48
N TYR A 79 -6.11 -19.27 -1.05
CA TYR A 79 -5.27 -18.84 -2.18
C TYR A 79 -3.79 -18.82 -1.82
N PHE A 80 -3.42 -18.34 -0.63
CA PHE A 80 -2.02 -18.37 -0.16
C PHE A 80 -1.50 -19.79 0.10
N VAL A 81 -2.34 -20.70 0.57
CA VAL A 81 -1.99 -22.13 0.67
C VAL A 81 -1.74 -22.71 -0.72
N ALA A 82 -2.58 -22.41 -1.71
CA ALA A 82 -2.38 -22.85 -3.08
C ALA A 82 -1.09 -22.28 -3.70
N LEU A 83 -0.77 -21.01 -3.45
CA LEU A 83 0.49 -20.42 -3.87
C LEU A 83 1.70 -21.10 -3.21
N LEU A 84 1.63 -21.42 -1.92
CA LEU A 84 2.69 -22.15 -1.23
C LEU A 84 2.93 -23.53 -1.85
N LEU A 85 1.85 -24.27 -2.12
CA LEU A 85 1.94 -25.55 -2.83
C LEU A 85 2.55 -25.36 -4.22
N SER A 86 2.15 -24.32 -4.95
CA SER A 86 2.72 -23.99 -6.26
C SER A 86 4.23 -23.73 -6.20
N VAL A 87 4.76 -23.14 -5.12
CA VAL A 87 6.20 -22.93 -4.95
C VAL A 87 6.92 -24.26 -4.67
N ILE A 88 6.33 -25.11 -3.82
CA ILE A 88 6.91 -26.43 -3.49
C ILE A 88 7.02 -27.32 -4.74
N PHE A 89 6.03 -27.26 -5.62
CA PHE A 89 6.00 -28.03 -6.88
C PHE A 89 6.54 -27.26 -8.09
N ALA A 90 7.15 -26.09 -7.90
CA ALA A 90 7.70 -25.31 -9.01
C ALA A 90 8.95 -25.97 -9.60
N ALA A 91 9.17 -25.78 -10.90
CA ALA A 91 10.41 -26.20 -11.57
C ALA A 91 11.66 -25.49 -11.01
N ASP A 92 11.51 -24.25 -10.54
CA ASP A 92 12.52 -23.49 -9.81
C ASP A 92 11.89 -22.89 -8.55
N PRO A 93 11.93 -23.62 -7.41
CA PRO A 93 11.34 -23.16 -6.16
C PRO A 93 11.99 -21.88 -5.62
N SER A 94 13.29 -21.68 -5.87
CA SER A 94 14.01 -20.49 -5.41
C SER A 94 13.49 -19.24 -6.12
N ARG A 95 13.37 -19.31 -7.45
CA ARG A 95 12.79 -18.21 -8.25
C ARG A 95 11.32 -17.99 -7.93
N ALA A 96 10.54 -19.04 -7.66
CA ALA A 96 9.14 -18.91 -7.27
C ALA A 96 8.97 -18.26 -5.88
N TRP A 97 9.89 -18.52 -4.95
CA TRP A 97 9.90 -17.93 -3.62
C TRP A 97 10.30 -16.45 -3.63
N TRP A 98 11.42 -16.11 -4.29
CA TRP A 98 11.97 -14.74 -4.28
C TRP A 98 11.42 -13.83 -5.38
N GLY A 99 11.02 -14.40 -6.52
CA GLY A 99 10.74 -13.66 -7.74
C GLY A 99 12.01 -13.23 -8.47
N ASN A 100 11.92 -12.20 -9.30
CA ASN A 100 13.07 -11.53 -9.92
C ASN A 100 13.30 -10.14 -9.29
N GLN A 101 14.48 -9.55 -9.47
CA GLN A 101 14.78 -8.21 -8.92
C GLN A 101 13.95 -7.09 -9.58
N GLU A 102 13.55 -7.28 -10.84
CA GLU A 102 12.75 -6.31 -11.60
C GLU A 102 11.34 -6.12 -11.07
N ARG A 103 10.72 -7.17 -10.50
CA ARG A 103 9.31 -7.18 -10.08
C ARG A 103 9.12 -7.58 -8.62
N MET A 104 10.07 -8.34 -8.05
CA MET A 104 10.07 -8.89 -6.69
C MET A 104 8.70 -9.46 -6.28
N ASN A 105 8.09 -10.20 -7.20
CA ASN A 105 6.71 -10.69 -7.09
C ASN A 105 6.63 -12.15 -6.60
N GLY A 106 7.70 -12.67 -5.99
CA GLY A 106 7.71 -14.02 -5.43
C GLY A 106 6.80 -14.16 -4.22
N LEU A 107 6.55 -15.42 -3.82
CA LEU A 107 5.70 -15.73 -2.66
C LEU A 107 6.16 -15.01 -1.39
N PHE A 108 7.47 -14.79 -1.21
CA PHE A 108 7.99 -14.04 -0.05
C PHE A 108 7.35 -12.65 0.07
N THR A 109 7.34 -11.85 -1.01
CA THR A 109 6.70 -10.53 -1.02
C THR A 109 5.20 -10.63 -0.81
N LEU A 110 4.54 -11.60 -1.46
CA LEU A 110 3.10 -11.79 -1.33
C LEU A 110 2.71 -12.12 0.12
N LEU A 111 3.51 -12.92 0.84
CA LEU A 111 3.29 -13.22 2.25
C LEU A 111 3.42 -11.96 3.13
N HIS A 112 4.29 -11.01 2.80
CA HIS A 112 4.36 -9.74 3.52
C HIS A 112 3.11 -8.89 3.27
N PHE A 113 2.56 -8.88 2.05
CA PHE A 113 1.27 -8.22 1.78
C PHE A 113 0.12 -8.90 2.54
N PHE A 114 0.12 -10.24 2.62
CA PHE A 114 -0.87 -10.98 3.39
C PHE A 114 -0.75 -10.72 4.90
N ALA A 115 0.48 -10.65 5.42
CA ALA A 115 0.76 -10.28 6.80
C ALA A 115 0.27 -8.85 7.11
N TRP A 116 0.53 -7.89 6.22
CA TRP A 116 0.02 -6.52 6.34
C TRP A 116 -1.50 -6.45 6.32
N LEU A 117 -2.16 -7.16 5.39
CA LEU A 117 -3.62 -7.28 5.36
C LEU A 117 -4.16 -7.84 6.68
N THR A 118 -3.54 -8.92 7.17
CA THR A 118 -3.92 -9.59 8.42
C THR A 118 -3.81 -8.64 9.61
N MET A 119 -2.72 -7.87 9.70
CA MET A 119 -2.55 -6.84 10.73
C MET A 119 -3.63 -5.75 10.62
N ALA A 120 -3.88 -5.24 9.40
CA ALA A 120 -4.84 -4.17 9.15
C ALA A 120 -6.26 -4.56 9.58
N ILE A 121 -6.78 -5.71 9.13
CA ILE A 121 -8.15 -6.15 9.47
C ILE A 121 -8.32 -6.51 10.95
N SER A 122 -7.23 -6.83 11.63
CA SER A 122 -7.23 -7.20 13.05
C SER A 122 -7.26 -5.99 13.99
N ILE A 123 -6.58 -4.90 13.62
CA ILE A 123 -6.54 -3.68 14.43
C ILE A 123 -7.63 -2.67 14.05
N LEU A 124 -7.99 -2.57 12.76
CA LEU A 124 -8.97 -1.62 12.25
C LEU A 124 -10.37 -2.23 12.33
N LYS A 125 -11.07 -1.97 13.45
CA LYS A 125 -12.31 -2.69 13.79
C LYS A 125 -13.57 -1.88 13.52
N THR A 126 -13.46 -0.57 13.57
CA THR A 126 -14.57 0.38 13.44
C THR A 126 -14.48 1.14 12.13
N TRP A 127 -15.60 1.71 11.67
CA TRP A 127 -15.60 2.57 10.50
C TRP A 127 -14.67 3.77 10.68
N GLU A 128 -14.60 4.35 11.88
CA GLU A 128 -13.68 5.42 12.22
C GLU A 128 -12.21 5.05 11.97
N ASP A 129 -11.79 3.85 12.35
CA ASP A 129 -10.43 3.35 12.11
C ASP A 129 -10.12 3.29 10.60
N TRP A 130 -11.04 2.71 9.83
CA TRP A 130 -10.93 2.64 8.37
C TRP A 130 -10.96 4.03 7.73
N LYS A 131 -11.80 4.94 8.23
CA LYS A 131 -11.88 6.32 7.76
C LYS A 131 -10.54 7.04 7.95
N TYR A 132 -9.84 6.84 9.07
CA TYR A 132 -8.53 7.44 9.27
C TYR A 132 -7.48 6.89 8.31
N LEU A 133 -7.42 5.55 8.14
CA LEU A 133 -6.52 4.91 7.19
C LEU A 133 -6.76 5.39 5.75
N LEU A 134 -8.02 5.43 5.32
CA LEU A 134 -8.39 5.86 3.97
C LEU A 134 -8.09 7.34 3.74
N ASN A 135 -8.33 8.21 4.73
CA ASN A 135 -7.94 9.62 4.62
C ASN A 135 -6.43 9.79 4.52
N TYR A 136 -5.67 9.02 5.31
CA TYR A 136 -4.22 8.99 5.22
C TYR A 136 -3.77 8.57 3.81
N GLN A 137 -4.36 7.51 3.25
CA GLN A 137 -4.09 7.08 1.89
C GLN A 137 -4.46 8.14 0.83
N VAL A 138 -5.57 8.87 0.99
CA VAL A 138 -5.97 9.96 0.09
C VAL A 138 -4.97 11.12 0.15
N ILE A 139 -4.46 11.47 1.34
CA ILE A 139 -3.43 12.51 1.49
C ILE A 139 -2.15 12.10 0.76
N LEU A 140 -1.69 10.86 0.95
CA LEU A 140 -0.55 10.32 0.19
C LEU A 140 -0.84 10.31 -1.32
N GLY A 141 -2.06 9.93 -1.69
CA GLY A 141 -2.57 9.95 -3.06
C GLY A 141 -2.45 11.31 -3.74
N ALA A 142 -2.89 12.35 -3.04
CA ALA A 142 -2.81 13.73 -3.50
C ALA A 142 -1.34 14.19 -3.60
N ILE A 143 -0.49 13.87 -2.63
CA ILE A 143 0.97 14.17 -2.69
C ILE A 143 1.59 13.52 -3.93
N MET A 144 1.34 12.23 -4.14
CA MET A 144 1.82 11.49 -5.32
C MET A 144 1.29 12.08 -6.63
N GLY A 145 0.05 12.57 -6.63
CA GLY A 145 -0.56 13.26 -7.77
C GLY A 145 0.13 14.59 -8.07
N VAL A 146 0.37 15.41 -7.05
CA VAL A 146 1.08 16.69 -7.17
C VAL A 146 2.50 16.47 -7.71
N VAL A 147 3.27 15.52 -7.15
CA VAL A 147 4.64 15.26 -7.61
C VAL A 147 4.66 14.85 -9.09
N ALA A 148 3.72 13.98 -9.51
CA ALA A 148 3.60 13.61 -10.93
C ALA A 148 3.22 14.79 -11.82
N LEU A 149 2.31 15.67 -11.38
CA LEU A 149 1.93 16.85 -12.15
C LEU A 149 3.08 17.87 -12.28
N LEU A 150 3.86 18.06 -11.22
CA LEU A 150 5.00 18.99 -11.22
C LEU A 150 6.15 18.53 -12.14
N GLN A 151 6.24 17.24 -12.47
CA GLN A 151 7.21 16.75 -13.45
C GLN A 151 6.99 17.31 -14.86
N LYS A 152 5.76 17.73 -15.20
CA LYS A 152 5.45 18.27 -16.53
C LYS A 152 6.09 19.65 -16.79
N PRO A 153 5.91 20.66 -15.92
CA PRO A 153 6.63 21.93 -16.05
C PRO A 153 8.09 21.86 -15.59
N PHE A 154 8.44 20.92 -14.69
CA PHE A 154 9.80 20.76 -14.16
C PHE A 154 10.33 19.35 -14.40
N PRO A 155 10.78 19.00 -15.63
CA PRO A 155 11.23 17.65 -15.96
C PRO A 155 12.39 17.13 -15.11
N LYS A 156 13.20 18.03 -14.53
CA LYS A 156 14.34 17.71 -13.64
C LYS A 156 14.01 17.81 -12.14
N LEU A 157 12.73 17.82 -11.78
CA LEU A 157 12.28 17.93 -10.38
C LEU A 157 12.82 16.79 -9.51
N LEU A 158 12.86 15.57 -10.07
CA LEU A 158 13.34 14.37 -9.41
C LEU A 158 14.75 14.03 -9.90
N LEU A 159 15.44 13.17 -9.16
CA LEU A 159 16.77 12.66 -9.53
C LEU A 159 16.78 11.90 -10.87
N PHE A 160 15.60 11.56 -11.39
CA PHE A 160 15.35 10.91 -12.66
C PHE A 160 14.44 11.82 -13.50
N PRO A 161 14.88 12.24 -14.71
CA PRO A 161 14.10 13.14 -15.55
C PRO A 161 12.77 12.53 -15.98
N ALA A 162 11.74 13.38 -16.06
CA ALA A 162 10.43 12.97 -16.56
C ALA A 162 10.48 12.61 -18.05
N ALA A 163 9.81 11.52 -18.42
CA ALA A 163 9.50 11.19 -19.81
C ALA A 163 8.29 12.01 -20.31
N GLU A 164 7.87 11.81 -21.57
CA GLU A 164 6.65 12.44 -22.12
C GLU A 164 5.39 12.17 -21.27
N ARG A 165 5.35 11.00 -20.62
CA ARG A 165 4.30 10.59 -19.70
C ARG A 165 4.81 10.67 -18.26
N VAL A 166 4.02 11.29 -17.37
CA VAL A 166 4.45 11.46 -15.98
C VAL A 166 4.28 10.17 -15.17
N GLY A 167 5.34 9.76 -14.48
CA GLY A 167 5.36 8.58 -13.60
C GLY A 167 5.39 8.92 -12.10
N GLY A 168 5.67 10.16 -11.74
CA GLY A 168 5.87 10.58 -10.35
C GLY A 168 6.95 9.76 -9.63
N LEU A 169 6.77 9.53 -8.34
CA LEU A 169 7.67 8.68 -7.53
C LEU A 169 7.55 7.17 -7.84
N LEU A 170 6.53 6.79 -8.62
CA LEU A 170 6.38 5.43 -9.15
C LEU A 170 7.21 5.20 -10.41
N ASP A 171 7.64 6.26 -11.10
CA ASP A 171 8.37 6.32 -12.38
C ASP A 171 7.67 5.65 -13.58
N ASN A 172 6.79 4.69 -13.33
CA ASN A 172 5.97 4.03 -14.32
C ASN A 172 4.59 4.74 -14.43
N PRO A 173 4.25 5.35 -15.58
CA PRO A 173 2.97 6.02 -15.76
C PRO A 173 1.74 5.09 -15.67
N ILE A 174 1.90 3.78 -15.94
CA ILE A 174 0.83 2.80 -15.74
C ILE A 174 0.55 2.64 -14.24
N TYR A 175 1.60 2.48 -13.43
CA TYR A 175 1.46 2.40 -11.97
C TYR A 175 0.93 3.70 -11.38
N GLN A 176 1.39 4.86 -11.86
CA GLN A 176 0.85 6.15 -11.42
C GLN A 176 -0.64 6.28 -11.74
N GLY A 177 -1.05 5.97 -12.97
CA GLY A 177 -2.47 6.02 -13.34
C GLY A 177 -3.32 5.03 -12.53
N GLY A 178 -2.86 3.79 -12.38
CA GLY A 178 -3.55 2.77 -11.58
C GLY A 178 -3.66 3.16 -10.11
N TYR A 179 -2.58 3.71 -9.53
CA TYR A 179 -2.59 4.22 -8.16
C TYR A 179 -3.64 5.33 -7.98
N GLN A 180 -3.70 6.30 -8.91
CA GLN A 180 -4.68 7.39 -8.83
C GLN A 180 -6.13 6.92 -8.93
N ILE A 181 -6.44 5.82 -9.64
CA ILE A 181 -7.79 5.26 -9.68
C ILE A 181 -8.25 4.78 -8.30
N PHE A 182 -7.39 4.07 -7.58
CA PHE A 182 -7.73 3.64 -6.23
C PHE A 182 -7.95 4.86 -5.31
N ILE A 183 -7.16 5.91 -5.48
CA ILE A 183 -7.35 7.17 -4.75
C ILE A 183 -8.70 7.81 -5.09
N LEU A 184 -9.08 7.89 -6.37
CA LEU A 184 -10.38 8.42 -6.80
C LEU A 184 -11.54 7.61 -6.22
N PHE A 185 -11.43 6.29 -6.17
CA PHE A 185 -12.42 5.43 -5.52
C PHE A 185 -12.54 5.71 -4.01
N PHE A 186 -11.42 5.83 -3.30
CA PHE A 186 -11.43 6.15 -1.87
C PHE A 186 -12.00 7.54 -1.59
N ILE A 187 -11.68 8.53 -2.44
CA ILE A 187 -12.25 9.87 -2.36
C ILE A 187 -13.77 9.82 -2.53
N ALA A 188 -14.27 9.11 -3.54
CA ALA A 188 -15.71 8.96 -3.76
C ALA A 188 -16.39 8.33 -2.53
N LEU A 189 -15.86 7.21 -2.03
CA LEU A 189 -16.37 6.54 -0.83
C LEU A 189 -16.43 7.48 0.39
N LEU A 190 -15.36 8.23 0.65
CA LEU A 190 -15.27 9.13 1.80
C LEU A 190 -16.15 10.38 1.64
N TRP A 191 -16.27 10.91 0.42
CA TRP A 191 -17.08 12.09 0.13
C TRP A 191 -18.57 11.81 0.37
N PHE A 192 -19.09 10.66 -0.08
CA PHE A 192 -20.48 10.27 0.17
C PHE A 192 -20.78 10.02 1.65
N LYS A 193 -19.78 9.59 2.43
CA LYS A 193 -19.94 9.30 3.85
C LYS A 193 -19.68 10.50 4.77
N THR A 194 -19.04 11.56 4.30
CA THR A 194 -18.73 12.72 5.15
C THR A 194 -19.89 13.72 5.24
N LYS A 195 -20.13 14.20 6.45
CA LYS A 195 -21.05 15.31 6.75
C LYS A 195 -20.33 16.64 6.99
N ASN A 196 -19.00 16.61 7.12
CA ASN A 196 -18.20 17.80 7.42
C ASN A 196 -17.83 18.54 6.13
N ASN A 197 -18.21 19.82 6.03
CA ASN A 197 -17.97 20.65 4.85
C ASN A 197 -16.48 20.85 4.54
N GLY A 198 -15.62 20.97 5.56
CA GLY A 198 -14.17 21.11 5.36
C GLY A 198 -13.57 19.86 4.68
N TRP A 199 -13.97 18.67 5.13
CA TRP A 199 -13.56 17.42 4.49
C TRP A 199 -14.10 17.28 3.06
N ARG A 200 -15.32 17.77 2.78
CA ARG A 200 -15.86 17.78 1.42
C ARG A 200 -15.01 18.65 0.48
N VAL A 201 -14.62 19.84 0.91
CA VAL A 201 -13.75 20.73 0.13
C VAL A 201 -12.39 20.06 -0.11
N TRP A 202 -11.79 19.47 0.92
CA TRP A 202 -10.55 18.70 0.77
C TRP A 202 -10.69 17.58 -0.26
N TYR A 203 -11.77 16.79 -0.22
CA TYR A 203 -11.99 15.71 -1.17
C TYR A 203 -12.18 16.21 -2.60
N VAL A 204 -12.84 17.34 -2.82
CA VAL A 204 -12.95 17.95 -4.17
C VAL A 204 -11.57 18.37 -4.69
N PHE A 205 -10.74 18.98 -3.82
CA PHE A 205 -9.37 19.34 -4.16
C PHE A 205 -8.51 18.11 -4.50
N ALA A 206 -8.53 17.09 -3.63
CA ALA A 206 -7.81 15.84 -3.85
C ALA A 206 -8.30 15.11 -5.11
N PHE A 207 -9.62 15.11 -5.38
CA PHE A 207 -10.21 14.52 -6.57
C PHE A 207 -9.66 15.18 -7.84
N THR A 208 -9.61 16.51 -7.85
CA THR A 208 -9.12 17.28 -9.00
C THR A 208 -7.65 16.96 -9.28
N ILE A 209 -6.81 16.93 -8.24
CA ILE A 209 -5.39 16.53 -8.36
C ILE A 209 -5.26 15.10 -8.90
N SER A 210 -5.95 14.14 -8.28
CA SER A 210 -5.86 12.73 -8.67
C SER A 210 -6.34 12.50 -10.09
N LEU A 211 -7.41 13.17 -10.51
CA LEU A 211 -7.94 13.10 -11.86
C LEU A 211 -6.95 13.68 -12.87
N MET A 212 -6.43 14.89 -12.62
CA MET A 212 -5.41 15.50 -13.49
C MET A 212 -4.15 14.64 -13.60
N ALA A 213 -3.67 14.09 -12.48
CA ALA A 213 -2.49 13.23 -12.46
C ALA A 213 -2.72 11.93 -13.23
N MET A 214 -3.90 11.33 -13.14
CA MET A 214 -4.29 10.16 -13.92
C MET A 214 -4.27 10.46 -15.43
N PHE A 215 -4.84 11.59 -15.86
CA PHE A 215 -4.79 12.01 -17.26
C PHE A 215 -3.38 12.32 -17.74
N ALA A 216 -2.57 12.99 -16.92
CA ALA A 216 -1.19 13.31 -17.25
C ALA A 216 -0.32 12.06 -17.41
N ALA A 217 -0.61 10.98 -16.67
CA ALA A 217 0.10 9.71 -16.81
C ALA A 217 -0.17 9.02 -18.17
N GLY A 218 -1.24 9.42 -18.88
CA GLY A 218 -1.50 9.01 -20.26
C GLY A 218 -1.66 7.50 -20.47
N SER A 219 -2.02 6.75 -19.42
CA SER A 219 -2.17 5.29 -19.48
C SER A 219 -3.59 4.90 -19.85
N ARG A 220 -3.76 4.08 -20.90
CA ARG A 220 -5.08 3.61 -21.37
C ARG A 220 -5.74 2.61 -20.43
N GLY A 221 -4.96 1.75 -19.76
CA GLY A 221 -5.45 0.73 -18.82
C GLY A 221 -6.31 1.32 -17.71
N PRO A 222 -5.80 2.33 -16.97
CA PRO A 222 -6.57 3.08 -16.00
C PRO A 222 -7.93 3.58 -16.51
N PHE A 223 -8.00 4.18 -17.71
CA PHE A 223 -9.28 4.62 -18.26
C PHE A 223 -10.29 3.50 -18.52
N MET A 224 -9.80 2.29 -18.79
CA MET A 224 -10.62 1.10 -19.07
C MET A 224 -10.85 0.23 -17.82
N GLY A 225 -10.27 0.59 -16.67
CA GLY A 225 -10.33 -0.23 -15.46
C GLY A 225 -9.50 -1.52 -15.53
N LEU A 226 -8.43 -1.52 -16.34
CA LEU A 226 -7.50 -2.64 -16.59
C LEU A 226 -6.09 -2.30 -16.11
#